data_AF-A0A537GQZ6-F1
#
_entry.id   AF-A0A537GQZ6-F1
#
_cell.length_a   1.000
_cell.length_b   1.000
_cell.length_c   1.000
_cell.angle_alpha   90.00
_cell.angle_beta   90.00
_cell.angle_gamma   90.00
#
_symmetry.space_group_name_H-M   'P 1'
#
loop_
_entity.id
_entity.type
_entity.pdbx_description
1 polymer ?
#
loop_
_entity_poly.entity_id
_entity_poly.type
_entity_poly.pdbx_seq_one_letter_code
_entity_poly.pdbx_strand_id
1 'polypeptide(L)'
;TPVELNKELFDRDLLISTLNVQPHYFAGYEGGAKALLPGCSGFKTITTNHGYVIGNSSCHELVVKGNPMREDMNEVPNILKEYMKIEHRILDFVLNQDGSLVKAAYGDPNLAHQQLAENFSKRAHSVQSRPSPMVLTRADGPMGQNLYQALKAATFAAGLVPSGQSPK
;
A
#
# COMPACT_ATOMS: atom_id res chain seq x y z
N THR A 1 9.09 -3.95 -14.01
CA THR A 1 8.37 -5.25 -14.02
C THR A 1 7.61 -5.49 -15.32
N PRO A 2 7.37 -6.72 -15.83
CA PRO A 2 6.39 -6.94 -16.90
C PRO A 2 5.00 -6.47 -16.49
N VAL A 3 4.24 -5.80 -17.35
CA VAL A 3 2.90 -5.27 -17.01
C VAL A 3 1.82 -6.09 -17.69
N GLU A 4 1.30 -7.10 -17.00
CA GLU A 4 0.16 -7.93 -17.38
C GLU A 4 -1.03 -7.51 -16.52
N LEU A 5 -2.11 -7.07 -17.16
CA LEU A 5 -3.35 -6.65 -16.48
C LEU A 5 -4.55 -7.46 -16.97
N ASN A 6 -5.63 -7.44 -16.20
CA ASN A 6 -6.91 -8.02 -16.61
C ASN A 6 -7.37 -7.38 -17.93
N LYS A 7 -7.67 -8.24 -18.91
CA LYS A 7 -8.07 -7.83 -20.26
C LYS A 7 -9.29 -6.89 -20.29
N GLU A 8 -10.16 -6.96 -19.30
CA GLU A 8 -11.37 -6.13 -19.21
C GLU A 8 -11.08 -4.63 -19.00
N LEU A 9 -9.85 -4.31 -18.58
CA LEU A 9 -9.36 -2.94 -18.42
C LEU A 9 -8.91 -2.31 -19.74
N PHE A 10 -8.74 -3.10 -20.80
CA PHE A 10 -8.41 -2.59 -22.14
C PHE A 10 -9.67 -2.14 -22.88
N ASP A 11 -9.47 -1.37 -23.96
CA ASP A 11 -10.54 -0.72 -24.74
C ASP A 11 -11.42 0.24 -23.91
N ARG A 12 -10.77 0.95 -22.98
CA ARG A 12 -11.37 1.99 -22.12
C ARG A 12 -10.64 3.30 -22.32
N ASP A 13 -11.37 4.41 -22.33
CA ASP A 13 -10.76 5.74 -22.30
C ASP A 13 -10.33 6.14 -20.88
N LEU A 14 -11.08 5.68 -19.88
CA LEU A 14 -10.93 6.05 -18.48
C LEU A 14 -11.17 4.86 -17.55
N LEU A 15 -10.24 4.66 -16.62
CA LEU A 15 -10.35 3.76 -15.48
C LEU A 15 -10.43 4.59 -14.21
N ILE A 16 -11.41 4.29 -13.35
CA ILE A 16 -11.51 4.87 -12.01
C ILE A 16 -11.45 3.75 -10.98
N SER A 17 -10.51 3.83 -10.05
CA SER A 17 -10.44 2.91 -8.90
C SER A 17 -10.74 3.63 -7.59
N THR A 18 -11.16 2.87 -6.59
CA THR A 18 -11.36 3.37 -5.22
C THR A 18 -10.81 2.37 -4.22
N LEU A 19 -10.01 2.86 -3.28
CA LEU A 19 -9.42 2.10 -2.19
C LEU A 19 -9.30 2.96 -0.92
N ASN A 20 -9.27 2.30 0.23
CA ASN A 20 -8.88 2.94 1.49
C ASN A 20 -7.34 3.06 1.55
N VAL A 21 -6.83 4.26 1.83
CA VAL A 21 -5.41 4.56 1.99
C VAL A 21 -5.06 4.43 3.47
N GLN A 22 -4.55 3.26 3.85
CA GLN A 22 -4.08 2.94 5.21
C GLN A 22 -2.67 2.34 5.16
N PRO A 23 -1.88 2.33 6.26
CA PRO A 23 -0.53 1.78 6.25
C PRO A 23 -0.48 0.32 5.75
N HIS A 24 0.54 0.01 4.95
CA HIS A 24 0.81 -1.34 4.46
C HIS A 24 2.27 -1.71 4.75
N TYR A 25 2.46 -2.80 5.50
CA TYR A 25 3.71 -3.30 6.08
C TYR A 25 4.98 -3.33 5.19
N PHE A 26 4.88 -3.46 3.86
CA PHE A 26 6.05 -3.33 2.97
C PHE A 26 5.88 -2.34 1.81
N ALA A 27 4.66 -1.85 1.58
CA ALA A 27 4.32 -1.09 0.38
C ALA A 27 4.15 0.41 0.67
N GLY A 28 4.48 0.84 1.88
CA GLY A 28 4.13 2.15 2.44
C GLY A 28 2.67 2.19 2.90
N TYR A 29 1.75 2.24 1.95
CA TYR A 29 0.31 2.41 2.17
C TYR A 29 -0.52 1.54 1.22
N GLU A 30 -1.78 1.28 1.49
CA GLU A 30 -2.76 0.81 0.51
C GLU A 30 -3.09 1.92 -0.51
N GLY A 31 -3.96 1.65 -1.49
CA GLY A 31 -4.46 2.67 -2.43
C GLY A 31 -3.54 3.04 -3.58
N GLY A 32 -3.98 4.01 -4.37
CA GLY A 32 -3.31 4.51 -5.57
C GLY A 32 -3.29 3.49 -6.70
N ALA A 33 -2.14 3.38 -7.36
CA ALA A 33 -1.91 2.39 -8.43
C ALA A 33 -2.00 0.91 -7.95
N LYS A 34 -2.12 0.68 -6.63
CA LYS A 34 -2.29 -0.66 -6.06
C LYS A 34 -3.57 -1.38 -6.55
N ALA A 35 -4.58 -0.60 -6.97
CA ALA A 35 -5.77 -1.12 -7.63
C ALA A 35 -5.46 -1.83 -8.96
N LEU A 36 -4.42 -1.41 -9.68
CA LEU A 36 -3.95 -2.05 -10.90
C LEU A 36 -2.93 -3.16 -10.58
N LEU A 37 -1.86 -2.83 -9.86
CA LEU A 37 -0.82 -3.77 -9.44
C LEU A 37 -0.73 -3.79 -7.92
N PRO A 38 -1.12 -4.88 -7.24
CA PRO A 38 -1.53 -6.18 -7.78
C PRO A 38 -3.01 -6.31 -8.14
N GLY A 39 -3.88 -5.35 -7.82
CA GLY A 39 -5.34 -5.55 -7.74
C GLY A 39 -6.02 -6.11 -9.01
N CYS A 40 -5.51 -5.81 -10.19
CA CYS A 40 -6.00 -6.33 -11.47
C CYS A 40 -4.86 -6.88 -12.34
N SER A 41 -3.77 -7.36 -11.73
CA SER A 41 -2.58 -7.80 -12.45
C SER A 41 -2.51 -9.30 -12.64
N GLY A 42 -1.80 -9.72 -13.69
CA GLY A 42 -1.42 -11.11 -13.90
C GLY A 42 -0.43 -11.61 -12.85
N PHE A 43 -0.40 -12.92 -12.60
CA PHE A 43 0.42 -13.53 -11.55
C PHE A 43 1.92 -13.21 -11.69
N LYS A 44 2.44 -13.16 -12.92
CA LYS A 44 3.85 -12.86 -13.17
C LYS A 44 4.21 -11.42 -12.79
N THR A 45 3.36 -10.45 -13.12
CA THR A 45 3.49 -9.06 -12.71
C THR A 45 3.44 -8.93 -11.18
N ILE A 46 2.47 -9.59 -10.53
CA ILE A 46 2.33 -9.59 -9.07
C ILE A 46 3.58 -10.12 -8.40
N THR A 47 4.02 -11.33 -8.77
CA THR A 47 5.18 -11.99 -8.14
C THR A 47 6.48 -11.26 -8.38
N THR A 48 6.68 -10.69 -9.57
CA THR A 48 7.86 -9.85 -9.86
C THR A 48 7.87 -8.61 -8.97
N ASN A 49 6.75 -7.90 -8.85
CA ASN A 49 6.64 -6.72 -7.98
C ASN A 49 6.84 -7.07 -6.49
N HIS A 50 6.28 -8.19 -6.01
CA HIS A 50 6.49 -8.65 -4.62
C HIS A 50 7.93 -9.12 -4.37
N GLY A 51 8.66 -9.52 -5.41
CA GLY A 51 10.08 -9.86 -5.32
C GLY A 51 10.96 -8.71 -4.83
N TYR A 52 10.57 -7.44 -5.07
CA TYR A 52 11.30 -6.27 -4.59
C TYR A 52 11.38 -6.17 -3.06
N VAL A 53 10.50 -6.85 -2.32
CA VAL A 53 10.51 -6.85 -0.86
C VAL A 53 11.68 -7.66 -0.31
N ILE A 54 12.15 -8.67 -1.05
CA ILE A 54 13.18 -9.60 -0.58
C ILE A 54 14.53 -8.88 -0.49
N GLY A 55 15.05 -8.73 0.73
CA GLY A 55 16.35 -8.11 0.99
C GLY A 55 16.37 -6.58 0.86
N ASN A 56 15.20 -5.93 0.72
CA ASN A 56 15.13 -4.48 0.54
C ASN A 56 14.52 -3.80 1.77
N SER A 57 15.36 -3.14 2.56
CA SER A 57 14.93 -2.44 3.79
C SER A 57 14.07 -1.21 3.53
N SER A 58 14.05 -0.67 2.31
CA SER A 58 13.20 0.48 1.94
C SER A 58 11.76 0.08 1.61
N CYS A 59 11.49 -1.21 1.40
CA CYS A 59 10.14 -1.76 1.26
C CYS A 59 9.49 -1.91 2.65
N HIS A 60 9.04 -0.78 3.21
CA HIS A 60 8.59 -0.67 4.60
C HIS A 60 7.26 0.09 4.69
N GLU A 61 6.56 0.04 5.82
CA GLU A 61 5.38 0.86 6.03
C GLU A 61 5.70 2.34 6.10
N LEU A 62 4.70 3.17 5.76
CA LEU A 62 4.78 4.63 5.73
C LEU A 62 5.79 5.21 4.74
N VAL A 63 6.54 4.39 3.99
CA VAL A 63 7.49 4.80 2.94
C VAL A 63 6.83 4.74 1.56
N VAL A 64 6.56 5.90 0.97
CA VAL A 64 6.08 6.02 -0.42
C VAL A 64 7.27 6.25 -1.36
N LYS A 65 8.04 7.33 -1.12
CA LYS A 65 9.22 7.68 -1.91
C LYS A 65 10.43 6.85 -1.46
N GLY A 66 11.16 6.30 -2.43
CA GLY A 66 12.31 5.41 -2.19
C GLY A 66 11.93 3.97 -1.89
N ASN A 67 10.64 3.63 -1.93
CA ASN A 67 10.17 2.25 -1.84
C ASN A 67 10.08 1.66 -3.26
N PRO A 68 11.00 0.77 -3.66
CA PRO A 68 11.08 0.33 -5.05
C PRO A 68 9.86 -0.48 -5.50
N MET A 69 9.22 -1.23 -4.60
CA MET A 69 7.96 -1.90 -4.91
C MET A 69 6.84 -0.90 -5.22
N ARG A 70 6.75 0.18 -4.44
CA ARG A 70 5.78 1.26 -4.64
C ARG A 70 6.04 2.03 -5.92
N GLU A 71 7.30 2.36 -6.19
CA GLU A 71 7.69 3.07 -7.40
C GLU A 71 7.36 2.24 -8.65
N ASP A 72 7.64 0.93 -8.66
CA ASP A 72 7.26 0.02 -9.74
C ASP A 72 5.72 -0.07 -9.94
N MET A 73 4.93 -0.05 -8.86
CA MET A 73 3.46 0.05 -8.96
C MET A 73 3.01 1.37 -9.59
N ASN A 74 3.65 2.48 -9.20
CA ASN A 74 3.26 3.84 -9.59
C ASN A 74 3.59 4.18 -11.05
N GLU A 75 4.38 3.35 -11.74
CA GLU A 75 4.64 3.48 -13.18
C GLU A 75 3.47 2.99 -14.05
N VAL A 76 2.70 2.01 -13.56
CA VAL A 76 1.64 1.34 -14.34
C VAL A 76 0.61 2.32 -14.93
N PRO A 77 0.09 3.33 -14.21
CA PRO A 77 -0.82 4.32 -14.79
C PRO A 77 -0.23 5.09 -15.98
N ASN A 78 1.05 5.45 -15.91
CA ASN A 78 1.72 6.17 -17.00
C ASN A 78 1.93 5.28 -18.23
N ILE A 79 2.28 4.01 -18.02
CA ILE A 79 2.40 3.01 -19.09
C ILE A 79 1.06 2.86 -19.83
N LEU A 80 -0.05 2.75 -19.10
CA LEU A 80 -1.38 2.68 -19.70
C LEU A 80 -1.71 3.92 -20.53
N LYS A 81 -1.41 5.11 -20.01
CA LYS A 81 -1.65 6.37 -20.70
C LYS A 81 -0.78 6.51 -21.97
N GLU A 82 0.49 6.16 -21.88
CA GLU A 82 1.44 6.36 -22.97
C GLU A 82 1.21 5.37 -24.11
N TYR A 83 1.10 4.07 -23.80
CA TYR A 83 1.06 3.01 -24.79
C TYR A 83 -0.35 2.60 -25.22
N MET A 84 -1.32 2.68 -24.30
CA MET A 84 -2.69 2.22 -24.55
C MET A 84 -3.70 3.37 -24.65
N LYS A 85 -3.29 4.61 -24.38
CA LYS A 85 -4.15 5.80 -24.33
C LYS A 85 -5.29 5.70 -23.32
N ILE A 86 -5.09 4.93 -22.25
CA ILE A 86 -6.06 4.72 -21.18
C ILE A 86 -5.68 5.63 -20.01
N GLU A 87 -6.57 6.53 -19.62
CA GLU A 87 -6.36 7.37 -18.42
C GLU A 87 -6.76 6.59 -17.16
N HIS A 88 -5.93 6.58 -16.14
CA HIS A 88 -6.29 6.06 -14.81
C HIS A 88 -6.43 7.20 -13.80
N ARG A 89 -7.54 7.19 -13.06
CA ARG A 89 -7.84 8.12 -11.96
C ARG A 89 -8.23 7.33 -10.72
N ILE A 90 -8.05 7.93 -9.56
CA ILE A 90 -8.51 7.35 -8.29
C ILE A 90 -9.59 8.21 -7.67
N LEU A 91 -10.51 7.59 -6.94
CA LEU A 91 -11.35 8.20 -5.90
C LEU A 91 -11.07 7.43 -4.61
N ASP A 92 -9.92 7.71 -4.02
CA ASP A 92 -9.47 7.03 -2.81
C ASP A 92 -9.87 7.80 -1.56
N PHE A 93 -9.88 7.11 -0.43
CA PHE A 93 -10.32 7.67 0.84
C PHE A 93 -9.46 7.20 2.02
N VAL A 94 -9.55 7.91 3.14
CA VAL A 94 -8.93 7.56 4.42
C VAL A 94 -10.05 7.49 5.45
N LEU A 95 -10.15 6.35 6.12
CA LEU A 95 -11.03 6.19 7.29
C LEU A 95 -10.24 6.41 8.59
N ASN A 96 -10.96 6.72 9.65
CA ASN A 96 -10.45 6.70 11.02
C ASN A 96 -10.69 5.32 11.65
N GLN A 97 -10.15 5.07 12.84
CA GLN A 97 -10.30 3.78 13.55
C GLN A 97 -11.76 3.41 13.85
N ASP A 98 -12.65 4.39 14.00
CA ASP A 98 -14.09 4.20 14.19
C ASP A 98 -14.87 4.02 12.86
N GLY A 99 -14.17 3.98 11.72
CA GLY A 99 -14.75 3.86 10.39
C GLY A 99 -15.27 5.17 9.80
N SER A 100 -15.16 6.30 10.51
CA SER A 100 -15.56 7.61 9.98
C SER A 100 -14.62 8.09 8.86
N LEU A 101 -15.18 8.82 7.89
CA LEU A 101 -14.39 9.37 6.78
C LEU A 101 -13.53 10.54 7.25
N VAL A 102 -12.21 10.43 7.09
CA VAL A 102 -11.25 11.52 7.34
C VAL A 102 -11.12 12.40 6.10
N LYS A 103 -10.91 11.78 4.94
CA LYS A 103 -10.70 12.49 3.67
C LYS A 103 -10.97 11.56 2.50
N ALA A 104 -11.54 12.09 1.42
CA ALA A 104 -11.50 11.49 0.09
C ALA A 104 -10.77 12.43 -0.87
N ALA A 105 -10.12 11.88 -1.89
CA ALA A 105 -9.48 12.63 -2.96
C ALA A 105 -9.71 11.94 -4.30
N TYR A 106 -10.09 12.74 -5.30
CA TYR A 106 -10.14 12.33 -6.69
C TYR A 106 -8.98 12.94 -7.47
N GLY A 107 -8.34 12.18 -8.35
CA GLY A 107 -7.35 12.76 -9.24
C GLY A 107 -6.33 11.77 -9.81
N ASP A 108 -5.16 12.31 -10.12
CA ASP A 108 -3.99 11.55 -10.54
C ASP A 108 -3.62 10.49 -9.48
N PRO A 109 -3.41 9.23 -9.86
CA PRO A 109 -3.17 8.13 -8.94
C PRO A 109 -1.95 8.34 -8.04
N ASN A 110 -0.90 9.01 -8.50
CA ASN A 110 0.32 9.21 -7.72
C ASN A 110 0.18 10.44 -6.81
N LEU A 111 -0.28 11.57 -7.35
CA LEU A 111 -0.42 12.82 -6.59
C LEU A 111 -1.52 12.72 -5.52
N ALA A 112 -2.70 12.20 -5.87
CA ALA A 112 -3.81 12.08 -4.92
C ALA A 112 -3.50 11.03 -3.85
N HIS A 113 -2.85 9.91 -4.21
CA HIS A 113 -2.39 8.92 -3.23
C HIS A 113 -1.36 9.50 -2.27
N GLN A 114 -0.33 10.19 -2.77
CA GLN A 114 0.68 10.81 -1.92
C GLN A 114 0.05 11.80 -0.93
N GLN A 115 -0.89 12.64 -1.40
CA GLN A 115 -1.61 13.56 -0.53
C GLN A 115 -2.39 12.84 0.56
N LEU A 116 -3.16 11.79 0.21
CA LEU A 116 -3.92 11.00 1.18
C LEU A 116 -2.98 10.29 2.18
N ALA A 117 -1.91 9.68 1.69
CA ALA A 117 -0.95 8.92 2.48
C ALA A 117 -0.20 9.81 3.50
N GLU A 118 0.49 10.84 3.02
CA GLU A 118 1.42 11.64 3.84
C GLU A 118 0.70 12.64 4.75
N ASN A 119 -0.43 13.21 4.30
CA ASN A 119 -1.10 14.28 5.02
C ASN A 119 -2.32 13.84 5.83
N PHE A 120 -2.94 12.69 5.51
CA PHE A 120 -4.16 12.26 6.20
C PHE A 120 -3.98 10.89 6.86
N SER A 121 -3.64 9.86 6.09
CA SER A 121 -3.49 8.50 6.58
C SER A 121 -2.39 8.39 7.64
N LYS A 122 -1.22 9.01 7.44
CA LYS A 122 -0.15 9.05 8.44
C LYS A 122 -0.64 9.60 9.78
N ARG A 123 -1.43 10.67 9.78
CA ARG A 123 -1.96 11.27 11.03
C ARG A 123 -3.05 10.40 11.67
N ALA A 124 -3.87 9.73 10.86
CA ALA A 124 -4.95 8.87 11.36
C ALA A 124 -4.44 7.52 11.91
N HIS A 125 -3.32 7.01 11.37
CA HIS A 125 -2.91 5.62 11.58
C HIS A 125 -1.51 5.42 12.16
N SER A 126 -0.74 6.49 12.43
CA SER A 126 0.59 6.36 13.02
C SER A 126 0.71 7.10 14.34
N VAL A 127 1.53 6.54 15.22
CA VAL A 127 1.89 7.10 16.52
C VAL A 127 3.40 7.02 16.69
N GLN A 128 3.95 7.92 17.50
CA GLN A 128 5.34 7.82 17.94
C GLN A 128 5.38 7.16 19.32
N SER A 129 6.26 6.17 19.47
CA SER A 129 6.50 5.50 20.75
C SER A 129 7.99 5.31 20.96
N ARG A 130 8.40 5.22 22.24
CA ARG A 130 9.75 4.79 22.60
C ARG A 130 9.88 3.27 22.38
N PRO A 131 11.06 2.77 21.98
CA PRO A 131 11.28 1.32 21.91
C PRO A 131 11.06 0.62 23.26
N SER A 132 10.55 -0.61 23.22
CA SER A 132 10.27 -1.42 24.41
C SER A 132 10.80 -2.85 24.22
N PRO A 133 11.44 -3.45 25.24
CA PRO A 133 11.90 -4.84 25.16
C PRO A 133 10.75 -5.86 25.06
N MET A 134 9.52 -5.44 25.33
CA MET A 134 8.31 -6.25 25.16
C MET A 134 7.21 -5.40 24.52
N VAL A 135 6.62 -5.90 23.44
CA VAL A 135 5.53 -5.23 22.70
C VAL A 135 4.39 -6.23 22.55
N LEU A 136 3.22 -5.90 23.09
CA LEU A 136 2.01 -6.69 22.88
C LEU A 136 1.24 -6.11 21.69
N THR A 137 0.92 -6.96 20.72
CA THR A 137 0.11 -6.59 19.55
C THR A 137 -1.06 -7.53 19.38
N ARG A 138 -2.10 -7.05 18.71
CA ARG A 138 -3.32 -7.81 18.44
C ARG A 138 -3.68 -7.63 16.97
N ALA A 139 -3.87 -8.75 16.27
CA ALA A 139 -4.61 -8.77 15.02
C ALA A 139 -6.05 -9.19 15.33
N ASP A 140 -7.02 -8.38 14.95
CA ASP A 140 -8.44 -8.61 15.20
C ASP A 140 -9.27 -8.63 13.91
N GLY A 141 -10.55 -8.99 14.04
CA GLY A 141 -11.49 -9.05 12.92
C GLY A 141 -10.96 -9.90 11.75
N PRO A 142 -11.10 -9.43 10.50
CA PRO A 142 -10.56 -10.10 9.31
C PRO A 142 -9.04 -10.30 9.35
N MET A 143 -8.29 -9.43 10.02
CA MET A 143 -6.83 -9.52 10.09
C MET A 143 -6.34 -10.58 11.07
N GLY A 144 -7.18 -10.97 12.04
CA GLY A 144 -6.90 -12.03 13.02
C GLY A 144 -7.34 -13.44 12.60
N GLN A 145 -7.90 -13.62 11.39
CA GLN A 145 -8.49 -14.90 10.97
C GLN A 145 -7.46 -16.00 10.70
N ASN A 146 -6.22 -15.64 10.35
CA ASN A 146 -5.16 -16.59 10.07
C ASN A 146 -3.79 -15.97 10.35
N LEU A 147 -2.79 -16.83 10.46
CA LEU A 147 -1.42 -16.42 10.75
C LEU A 147 -0.87 -15.46 9.69
N TYR A 148 -1.20 -15.68 8.41
CA TYR A 148 -0.71 -14.85 7.31
C TYR A 148 -1.11 -13.38 7.45
N GLN A 149 -2.39 -13.09 7.75
CA GLN A 149 -2.83 -11.71 7.99
C GLN A 149 -2.33 -11.17 9.34
N ALA A 150 -2.27 -12.01 10.38
CA ALA A 150 -1.83 -11.61 11.71
C ALA A 150 -0.37 -11.11 11.72
N LEU A 151 0.47 -11.60 10.79
CA LEU A 151 1.85 -11.13 10.62
C LEU A 151 1.96 -9.63 10.38
N LYS A 152 0.96 -8.96 9.78
CA LYS A 152 0.98 -7.50 9.59
C LYS A 152 1.07 -6.76 10.92
N ALA A 153 0.27 -7.15 11.91
CA ALA A 153 0.28 -6.56 13.24
C ALA A 153 1.60 -6.85 13.98
N ALA A 154 2.18 -8.04 13.77
CA ALA A 154 3.48 -8.40 14.29
C ALA A 154 4.62 -7.58 13.66
N THR A 155 4.58 -7.30 12.35
CA THR A 155 5.56 -6.47 11.66
C THR A 155 5.59 -5.05 12.23
N PHE A 156 4.42 -4.41 12.41
CA PHE A 156 4.37 -3.08 13.03
C PHE A 156 4.90 -3.07 14.47
N ALA A 157 4.61 -4.13 15.24
CA ALA A 157 5.10 -4.27 16.61
C ALA A 157 6.62 -4.46 16.67
N ALA A 158 7.20 -5.20 15.72
CA ALA A 158 8.63 -5.44 15.64
C ALA A 158 9.42 -4.13 15.46
N GLY A 159 8.85 -3.12 14.78
CA GLY A 159 9.43 -1.79 14.65
C GLY A 159 9.59 -1.02 15.97
N LEU A 160 8.98 -1.50 17.07
CA LEU A 160 9.09 -0.91 18.41
C LEU A 160 10.05 -1.66 19.33
N VAL A 161 10.70 -2.73 18.86
CA VAL A 161 11.67 -3.49 19.67
C VAL A 161 13.08 -2.88 19.52
N PRO A 162 13.88 -2.76 20.61
CA PRO A 162 15.26 -2.31 20.51
C PRO A 162 16.11 -3.16 19.54
N SER A 163 16.96 -2.50 18.75
CA SER A 163 17.89 -3.17 17.84
C SER A 163 18.76 -4.22 18.55
N GLY A 164 18.88 -5.41 17.97
CA GLY A 164 19.71 -6.49 18.50
C GLY A 164 19.02 -7.40 19.52
N GLN A 165 17.75 -7.17 19.86
CA GLN A 165 16.94 -8.11 20.62
C GLN A 165 15.99 -8.88 19.70
N SER A 166 15.93 -10.20 19.86
CA SER A 166 14.86 -10.99 19.25
C SER A 166 13.54 -10.65 19.96
N PRO A 167 12.47 -10.27 19.23
CA PRO A 167 11.16 -10.12 19.83
C PRO A 167 10.77 -11.43 20.53
N LYS A 168 10.34 -11.35 21.80
CA LYS A 168 9.68 -12.46 22.48
C LYS A 168 8.17 -12.35 22.32
#